data_AF-S3TV72-F1
#
_entry.id   AF-S3TV72-F1
#
_cell.length_a   1.000
_cell.length_b   1.000
_cell.length_c   1.000
_cell.angle_alpha   90.00
_cell.angle_beta   90.00
_cell.angle_gamma   90.00
#
_symmetry.space_group_name_H-M   'P 1'
#
loop_
_entity.id
_entity.type
_entity.pdbx_description
1 polymer ?
#
loop_
_entity_poly.entity_id
_entity_poly.type
_entity_poly.pdbx_seq_one_letter_code
_entity_poly.pdbx_strand_id
1 'polypeptide(L)'
;MDDHYFTFLSLAEFQSVESTSNYYDRDEFLYPNCFVFSDYLVWCWGYAVQLDQIGSDGAVYQVTGVKKIKIANSFTAFLQQYLMDSDELL
;
A
#
# COMPACT_ATOMS: atom_id res chain seq x y z
N MET A 1 14.65 -4.43 0.35
CA MET A 1 14.42 -3.97 -1.02
C MET A 1 14.50 -5.18 -1.93
N ASP A 2 13.45 -5.43 -2.71
CA ASP A 2 13.41 -6.47 -3.74
C ASP A 2 14.03 -5.98 -5.06
N ASP A 3 13.94 -6.80 -6.12
CA ASP A 3 14.42 -6.46 -7.47
C ASP A 3 13.61 -5.32 -8.14
N HIS A 4 12.43 -5.01 -7.61
CA HIS A 4 11.54 -3.91 -8.04
C HIS A 4 11.62 -2.68 -7.14
N TYR A 5 12.63 -2.61 -6.26
CA TYR A 5 12.86 -1.49 -5.35
C TYR A 5 11.80 -1.28 -4.25
N PHE A 6 10.92 -2.25 -4.01
CA PHE A 6 9.98 -2.27 -2.90
C PHE A 6 10.65 -2.76 -1.61
N THR A 7 10.33 -2.09 -0.50
CA THR A 7 10.71 -2.52 0.84
C THR A 7 9.47 -2.63 1.71
N PHE A 8 9.26 -3.79 2.33
CA PHE A 8 8.17 -4.01 3.27
C PHE A 8 8.52 -3.47 4.66
N LEU A 9 7.59 -2.74 5.24
CA LEU A 9 7.71 -2.13 6.55
C LEU A 9 7.44 -3.14 7.66
N SER A 10 8.11 -2.99 8.80
CA SER A 10 7.74 -3.74 9.99
C SER A 10 6.40 -3.24 10.55
N LEU A 11 5.77 -4.03 11.41
CA LEU A 11 4.53 -3.60 12.08
C LEU A 11 4.72 -2.32 12.93
N ALA A 12 5.94 -2.06 13.41
CA ALA A 12 6.26 -0.85 14.18
C ALA A 12 6.34 0.41 13.29
N GLU A 13 6.59 0.23 11.98
CA GLU A 13 6.68 1.30 10.98
C GLU A 13 5.37 1.45 10.19
N PHE A 14 4.37 0.62 10.49
CA PHE A 14 3.06 0.61 9.85
C PHE A 14 2.29 1.88 10.23
N GLN A 15 1.90 2.67 9.24
CA GLN A 15 1.30 3.99 9.43
C GLN A 15 0.13 4.19 8.48
N SER A 16 -0.86 5.01 8.89
CA SER A 16 -1.97 5.36 8.01
C SER A 16 -1.48 6.28 6.90
N VAL A 17 -2.03 6.13 5.69
CA VAL A 17 -1.71 7.00 4.54
C VAL A 17 -2.00 8.47 4.88
N GLU A 18 -3.07 8.72 5.63
CA GLU A 18 -3.45 10.05 6.14
C GLU A 18 -2.37 10.68 7.03
N SER A 19 -1.64 9.88 7.82
CA SER A 19 -0.56 10.38 8.69
C SER A 19 0.73 10.68 7.94
N THR A 20 0.91 10.07 6.76
CA THR A 20 2.10 10.25 5.92
C THR A 20 1.93 11.32 4.87
N SER A 21 0.68 11.70 4.51
CA SER A 21 0.42 12.70 3.48
C SER A 21 0.90 14.09 3.88
N ASN A 22 1.74 14.70 3.04
CA ASN A 22 2.05 16.14 3.14
C ASN A 22 0.86 16.97 2.62
N TYR A 23 0.76 18.23 3.04
CA TYR A 23 -0.32 19.17 2.68
C TYR A 23 -0.57 19.35 1.17
N TYR A 24 0.36 18.93 0.32
CA TYR A 24 0.25 18.98 -1.15
C TYR A 24 -0.26 17.67 -1.78
N ASP A 25 -0.26 16.57 -1.04
CA ASP A 25 -0.75 15.26 -1.50
C ASP A 25 -2.21 15.08 -1.08
N ARG A 26 -3.06 14.80 -2.06
CA ARG A 26 -4.49 14.49 -1.82
C ARG A 26 -4.73 13.05 -1.39
N ASP A 27 -3.68 12.37 -0.95
CA ASP A 27 -3.71 10.95 -0.64
C ASP A 27 -4.57 10.64 0.59
N GLU A 28 -4.70 11.58 1.54
CA GLU A 28 -5.64 11.47 2.66
C GLU A 28 -7.09 11.24 2.20
N PHE A 29 -7.50 11.87 1.09
CA PHE A 29 -8.86 11.72 0.56
C PHE A 29 -9.01 10.52 -0.36
N LEU A 30 -7.92 10.07 -0.99
CA LEU A 30 -7.94 8.95 -1.93
C LEU A 30 -7.88 7.59 -1.21
N TYR A 31 -7.26 7.53 -0.02
CA TYR A 31 -6.99 6.29 0.70
C TYR A 31 -7.49 6.31 2.16
N PRO A 32 -8.80 6.49 2.39
CA PRO A 32 -9.35 6.47 3.74
C PRO A 32 -9.15 5.09 4.38
N ASN A 33 -8.78 5.07 5.66
CA ASN A 33 -8.48 3.85 6.43
C ASN A 33 -7.44 2.91 5.77
N CYS A 34 -6.54 3.47 4.95
CA CYS A 34 -5.46 2.71 4.34
C CYS A 34 -4.17 2.87 5.15
N PHE A 35 -3.41 1.80 5.23
CA PHE A 35 -2.14 1.75 5.96
C PHE A 35 -1.02 1.27 5.04
N VAL A 36 0.07 2.02 4.98
CA VAL A 36 1.23 1.72 4.15
C VAL A 36 2.00 0.57 4.77
N PHE A 37 2.19 -0.52 4.02
CA PHE A 37 3.04 -1.66 4.42
C PHE A 37 4.27 -1.83 3.53
N SER A 38 4.41 -1.03 2.48
CA SER A 38 5.56 -1.06 1.58
C SER A 38 5.92 0.33 1.11
N ASP A 39 7.20 0.55 0.88
CA ASP A 39 7.77 1.77 0.33
C ASP A 39 8.51 1.47 -0.98
N TYR A 40 8.47 2.41 -1.93
CA TYR A 40 9.21 2.36 -3.19
C TYR A 40 10.33 3.41 -3.11
N LEU A 41 11.60 2.98 -3.16
CA LEU A 41 12.75 3.90 -3.19
C LEU A 41 12.83 4.96 -2.07
N VAL A 42 12.37 4.65 -0.86
CA VAL A 42 12.44 5.52 0.35
C VAL A 42 11.64 6.81 0.15
N TRP A 43 10.43 6.81 0.71
CA TRP A 43 9.48 7.93 0.80
C TRP A 43 8.76 8.25 -0.51
N CYS A 44 8.67 7.30 -1.44
CA CYS A 44 7.79 7.43 -2.60
C CYS A 44 6.51 6.59 -2.50
N TRP A 45 6.32 5.88 -1.37
CA TRP A 45 5.18 5.04 -1.04
C TRP A 45 4.97 3.89 -2.04
N GLY A 46 4.73 2.68 -1.53
CA GLY A 46 4.53 1.50 -2.37
C GLY A 46 3.08 1.06 -2.35
N TYR A 47 2.79 0.19 -1.40
CA TYR A 47 1.48 -0.43 -1.27
C TYR A 47 0.85 -0.10 0.08
N ALA A 48 -0.47 0.10 0.06
CA ALA A 48 -1.28 0.28 1.25
C ALA A 48 -2.43 -0.73 1.27
N VAL A 49 -2.77 -1.20 2.47
CA VAL A 49 -3.91 -2.08 2.72
C VAL A 49 -5.04 -1.28 3.36
N GLN A 50 -6.24 -1.42 2.82
CA GLN A 50 -7.44 -0.84 3.41
C GLN A 50 -7.95 -1.78 4.51
N LEU A 51 -8.16 -1.22 5.71
CA LEU A 51 -8.68 -1.95 6.85
C LEU A 51 -10.02 -1.33 7.26
N ASP A 52 -11.03 -2.17 7.48
CA ASP A 52 -12.26 -1.74 8.15
C ASP A 52 -12.13 -1.89 9.68
N GLN A 53 -13.18 -1.54 10.42
CA GLN A 53 -13.17 -1.58 11.90
C GLN A 53 -12.91 -2.97 12.49
N ILE A 54 -13.06 -4.03 11.70
CA ILE A 54 -12.88 -5.41 12.12
C ILE A 54 -11.74 -6.12 11.36
N GLY A 55 -11.02 -5.41 10.48
CA GLY A 55 -9.98 -5.96 9.61
C GLY A 55 -10.48 -6.96 8.56
N SER A 56 -11.76 -6.89 8.17
CA SER A 56 -12.33 -7.78 7.16
C SER A 56 -12.11 -7.28 5.73
N ASP A 57 -12.02 -5.96 5.54
CA ASP A 57 -11.41 -5.42 4.34
C ASP A 57 -9.89 -5.66 4.38
N GLY A 58 -9.33 -5.96 3.23
CA GLY A 58 -7.92 -6.20 3.04
C GLY A 58 -7.50 -5.86 1.62
N ALA A 59 -8.29 -5.08 0.89
CA ALA A 59 -7.93 -4.64 -0.45
C ALA A 59 -6.58 -3.90 -0.42
N VAL A 60 -5.73 -4.23 -1.38
CA VAL A 60 -4.41 -3.61 -1.52
C VAL A 60 -4.45 -2.61 -2.67
N TYR A 61 -3.85 -1.45 -2.43
CA TYR A 61 -3.74 -0.36 -3.38
C TYR A 61 -2.29 0.07 -3.54
N GLN A 62 -1.94 0.54 -4.73
CA GLN A 62 -0.68 1.23 -4.97
C GLN A 62 -0.88 2.72 -4.71
N VAL A 63 0.03 3.33 -3.94
CA VAL A 63 -0.07 4.73 -3.52
C VAL A 63 0.82 5.57 -4.44
N THR A 64 0.21 6.38 -5.33
CA THR A 64 0.96 7.11 -6.38
C THR A 64 0.57 8.60 -6.53
N GLY A 65 -0.20 9.19 -5.61
CA GLY A 65 -0.55 10.62 -5.64
C GLY A 65 -1.60 11.07 -6.68
N VAL A 66 -1.82 10.30 -7.76
CA VAL A 66 -2.67 10.75 -8.90
C VAL A 66 -4.04 10.09 -8.95
N LYS A 67 -4.11 8.80 -8.62
CA LYS A 67 -5.35 8.00 -8.65
C LYS A 67 -5.23 6.79 -7.74
N LYS A 68 -6.36 6.35 -7.17
CA LYS A 68 -6.44 5.10 -6.42
C LYS A 68 -6.37 3.91 -7.37
N ILE A 69 -5.28 3.13 -7.31
CA ILE A 69 -5.08 1.92 -8.14
C ILE A 69 -5.25 0.70 -7.24
N LYS A 70 -6.25 -0.14 -7.50
CA LYS A 70 -6.46 -1.39 -6.75
C LYS A 70 -5.60 -2.49 -7.35
N ILE A 71 -4.78 -3.11 -6.52
CA ILE A 71 -3.82 -4.16 -6.90
C ILE A 71 -4.39 -5.54 -6.56
N ALA A 72 -5.02 -5.68 -5.40
CA ALA A 72 -5.60 -6.95 -4.99
C ALA A 72 -6.90 -6.76 -4.21
N ASN A 73 -7.74 -7.80 -4.25
CA ASN A 73 -8.99 -7.84 -3.48
C ASN A 73 -8.78 -8.19 -2.00
N SER A 74 -7.63 -8.77 -1.64
CA SER A 74 -7.25 -9.06 -0.27
C SER A 74 -5.72 -9.06 -0.11
N PHE A 75 -5.25 -8.87 1.13
CA PHE A 75 -3.82 -8.89 1.45
C PHE A 75 -3.20 -10.25 1.16
N THR A 76 -3.93 -11.33 1.46
CA THR A 76 -3.50 -12.70 1.11
C THR A 76 -3.36 -12.89 -0.40
N ALA A 77 -4.31 -12.38 -1.20
CA ALA A 77 -4.22 -12.48 -2.65
C ALA A 77 -3.02 -11.68 -3.20
N PHE A 78 -2.75 -10.50 -2.63
CA PHE A 78 -1.53 -9.74 -2.93
C PHE A 78 -0.28 -10.56 -2.63
N LEU A 79 -0.15 -11.13 -1.42
CA LEU A 79 1.03 -11.92 -1.05
C LEU A 79 1.22 -13.12 -1.96
N GLN A 80 0.15 -13.83 -2.30
CA GLN A 80 0.20 -14.97 -3.21
C GLN A 80 0.72 -14.55 -4.59
N GLN A 81 0.19 -13.48 -5.16
CA GLN A 81 0.63 -12.98 -6.45
C GLN A 81 2.08 -12.49 -6.36
N TYR A 82 2.42 -11.68 -5.36
CA TYR A 82 3.75 -11.11 -5.20
C TYR A 82 4.85 -12.18 -5.05
N LEU A 83 4.55 -13.28 -4.37
CA LEU A 83 5.48 -14.40 -4.20
C LEU A 83 5.61 -15.29 -5.45
N MET A 84 4.59 -15.31 -6.32
CA MET A 84 4.56 -16.15 -7.53
C MET A 84 5.12 -15.40 -8.74
N ASP A 85 4.61 -14.19 -8.97
CA ASP A 85 4.99 -13.32 -10.06
C ASP A 85 4.68 -11.85 -9.68
N SER A 86 5.71 -11.15 -9.21
CA SER A 86 5.63 -9.75 -8.83
C SER A 86 5.42 -8.81 -10.02
N ASP A 87 5.82 -9.22 -11.23
CA ASP A 87 5.82 -8.35 -12.42
C ASP A 87 4.40 -8.10 -12.94
N GLU A 88 3.46 -8.97 -12.58
CA GLU A 88 2.04 -8.84 -12.90
C GLU A 88 1.29 -7.88 -11.95
N LEU A 89 1.92 -7.40 -10.87
CA LEU A 89 1.34 -6.42 -9.95
C LEU A 89 1.57 -4.99 -10.44
N LEU A 90 0.66 -4.50 -11.28
CA LEU A 90 0.67 -3.18 -11.94
C LEU A 90 0.68 -1.97 -11.00
#